data_AF-A0A8J8D6M2-F1
#
_entry.id   AF-A0A8J8D6M2-F1
#
_cell.length_a   1.000
_cell.length_b   1.000
_cell.length_c   1.000
_cell.angle_alpha   90.00
_cell.angle_beta   90.00
_cell.angle_gamma   90.00
#
_symmetry.space_group_name_H-M   'P 1'
#
loop_
_entity.id
_entity.type
_entity.pdbx_description
1 polymer ?
#
loop_
_entity_poly.entity_id
_entity_poly.type
_entity_poly.pdbx_seq_one_letter_code
_entity_poly.pdbx_strand_id
1 'polypeptide(L)'
;MDGENLTPSEIVVKLIKDNPDLKLEEAQPGDIGIDPIADGYFSPDLDVSINIKKVKIFKVHNGEDVKAFWINGFMLISRGMVIRNHKTGAIADLILIKLSKDRVLLKGALNGKPIMAYFQVEPSEWFIDALIHAAGILLKDYGERSLTPVRDG
;
A
#
# COMPACT_ATOMS: atom_id res chain seq x y z
N MET A 1 -16.35 -23.57 -1.75
CA MET A 1 -16.56 -22.12 -1.77
C MET A 1 -15.51 -21.57 -2.71
N ASP A 2 -15.94 -21.17 -3.91
CA ASP A 2 -15.05 -20.60 -4.91
C ASP A 2 -14.45 -19.32 -4.34
N GLY A 3 -13.16 -19.36 -4.04
CA GLY A 3 -12.40 -18.20 -3.59
C GLY A 3 -12.23 -17.27 -4.77
N GLU A 4 -13.24 -16.45 -5.05
CA GLU A 4 -13.12 -15.37 -6.03
C GLU A 4 -11.87 -14.55 -5.69
N ASN A 5 -10.91 -14.52 -6.62
CA ASN A 5 -9.74 -13.64 -6.55
C ASN A 5 -10.18 -12.20 -6.82
N LEU A 6 -10.98 -11.65 -5.91
CA LEU A 6 -11.43 -10.27 -5.96
C LEU A 6 -10.23 -9.34 -5.76
N THR A 7 -10.13 -8.34 -6.63
CA THR A 7 -9.23 -7.20 -6.48
C THR A 7 -9.57 -6.41 -5.22
N PRO A 8 -8.63 -5.66 -4.65
CA PRO A 8 -8.91 -4.79 -3.50
C PRO A 8 -10.07 -3.84 -3.73
N SER A 9 -10.15 -3.23 -4.92
CA SER A 9 -11.29 -2.41 -5.33
C SER A 9 -12.64 -3.15 -5.21
N GLU A 10 -12.72 -4.39 -5.70
CA GLU A 10 -13.92 -5.23 -5.61
C GLU A 10 -14.24 -5.63 -4.16
N ILE A 11 -13.22 -5.92 -3.35
CA ILE A 11 -13.38 -6.22 -1.93
C ILE A 11 -13.97 -5.01 -1.20
N VAL A 12 -13.45 -3.80 -1.42
CA VAL A 12 -13.96 -2.57 -0.80
C VAL A 12 -15.40 -2.30 -1.22
N VAL A 13 -15.70 -2.39 -2.51
CA VAL A 13 -17.07 -2.17 -3.03
C VAL A 13 -18.04 -3.18 -2.43
N LYS A 14 -17.65 -4.46 -2.34
CA LYS A 14 -18.47 -5.50 -1.73
C LYS A 14 -18.69 -5.25 -0.24
N LEU A 15 -17.63 -4.92 0.50
CA LEU A 15 -17.71 -4.62 1.93
C LEU A 15 -18.69 -3.47 2.22
N ILE A 16 -18.62 -2.37 1.45
CA ILE A 16 -19.51 -1.22 1.61
C ILE A 16 -20.96 -1.59 1.25
N LYS A 17 -21.17 -2.36 0.17
CA LYS A 17 -22.51 -2.82 -0.20
C LYS A 17 -23.15 -3.73 0.85
N ASP A 18 -22.36 -4.64 1.40
CA ASP A 18 -22.83 -5.63 2.38
C ASP A 18 -22.97 -5.03 3.78
N ASN A 19 -22.35 -3.88 4.06
CA ASN A 19 -22.36 -3.22 5.37
C ASN A 19 -22.63 -1.71 5.19
N PRO A 20 -23.90 -1.27 5.28
CA PRO A 20 -24.31 0.11 5.05
C PRO A 20 -23.66 1.14 5.98
N ASP A 21 -23.21 0.70 7.16
CA ASP A 21 -22.57 1.55 8.17
C ASP A 21 -21.09 1.83 7.84
N LEU A 22 -20.49 1.10 6.90
CA LEU A 22 -19.12 1.35 6.46
C LEU A 22 -19.06 2.58 5.55
N LYS A 23 -18.11 3.46 5.87
CA LYS A 23 -17.79 4.67 5.12
C LYS A 23 -16.39 4.55 4.53
N LEU A 24 -16.21 5.24 3.42
CA LEU A 24 -14.93 5.42 2.75
C LEU A 24 -14.57 6.90 2.80
N GLU A 25 -13.49 7.23 3.49
CA GLU A 25 -12.99 8.60 3.63
C GLU A 25 -11.50 8.65 3.29
N GLU A 26 -11.01 9.79 2.79
CA GLU A 26 -9.58 9.96 2.54
C GLU A 26 -8.83 10.02 3.88
N ALA A 27 -7.80 9.19 4.02
CA ALA A 27 -7.02 9.07 5.25
C ALA A 27 -6.20 10.35 5.48
N GLN A 28 -6.22 10.84 6.71
CA GLN A 28 -5.36 11.91 7.16
C GLN A 28 -4.00 11.34 7.61
N PRO A 29 -2.90 12.12 7.60
CA PRO A 29 -1.58 11.63 8.02
C PRO A 29 -1.59 10.96 9.42
N GLY A 30 -2.35 11.53 10.36
CA GLY A 30 -2.54 10.96 11.70
C GLY A 30 -3.24 9.59 11.72
N ASP A 31 -4.10 9.27 10.74
CA ASP A 31 -4.78 7.97 10.66
C ASP A 31 -3.79 6.83 10.38
N ILE A 32 -2.69 7.12 9.70
CA ILE A 32 -1.69 6.17 9.23
C ILE A 32 -0.37 6.25 10.00
N GLY A 33 -0.29 7.10 11.03
CA GLY A 33 0.90 7.26 11.86
C GLY A 33 2.08 7.89 11.12
N ILE A 34 1.82 8.68 10.08
CA ILE A 34 2.86 9.36 9.32
C ILE A 34 2.80 10.85 9.68
N ASP A 35 3.92 11.43 10.08
CA ASP A 35 4.10 12.88 10.14
C ASP A 35 3.98 13.49 8.73
N PRO A 36 3.95 14.83 8.54
CA PRO A 36 3.77 15.44 7.22
C PRO A 36 4.71 14.80 6.18
N ILE A 37 4.10 14.16 5.19
CA ILE A 37 4.67 13.16 4.28
C ILE A 37 6.08 13.57 3.81
N ALA A 38 7.09 12.80 4.22
CA ALA A 38 8.42 12.91 3.63
C ALA A 38 8.37 12.52 2.15
N ASP A 39 9.19 13.18 1.32
CA ASP A 39 9.22 12.95 -0.14
C ASP A 39 9.66 11.52 -0.53
N GLY A 40 10.14 10.69 0.40
CA GLY A 40 10.45 9.30 0.15
C GLY A 40 10.86 8.55 1.42
N TYR A 41 10.71 7.23 1.37
CA TYR A 41 11.05 6.30 2.45
C TYR A 41 12.01 5.25 1.90
N PHE A 42 12.95 4.79 2.72
CA PHE A 42 13.94 3.79 2.33
C PHE A 42 14.15 2.77 3.45
N SER A 43 14.15 1.49 3.09
CA SER A 43 14.58 0.41 3.96
C SER A 43 15.96 -0.07 3.51
N PRO A 44 17.02 0.11 4.34
CA PRO A 44 18.34 -0.47 4.09
C PRO A 44 18.31 -2.00 4.01
N ASP A 45 17.48 -2.64 4.83
CA ASP A 45 17.41 -4.10 4.93
C ASP A 45 16.83 -4.74 3.68
N LEU A 46 15.84 -4.08 3.07
CA LEU A 46 15.22 -4.56 1.84
C LEU A 46 15.91 -4.01 0.57
N ASP A 47 16.75 -2.98 0.71
CA ASP A 47 17.31 -2.18 -0.37
C ASP A 47 16.20 -1.64 -1.31
N VAL A 48 15.17 -1.04 -0.70
CA VAL A 48 13.99 -0.53 -1.40
C VAL A 48 13.64 0.88 -0.94
N SER A 49 13.46 1.77 -1.90
CA SER A 49 12.85 3.08 -1.70
C SER A 49 11.45 3.16 -2.30
N ILE A 50 10.54 3.84 -1.60
CA ILE A 50 9.21 4.18 -2.10
C ILE A 50 8.91 5.68 -1.96
N ASN A 51 8.04 6.19 -2.83
CA ASN A 51 7.37 7.48 -2.64
C ASN A 51 5.87 7.34 -2.93
N ILE A 52 5.07 7.81 -1.98
CA ILE A 52 3.62 7.63 -1.93
C ILE A 52 2.82 8.92 -2.20
N LYS A 53 3.48 10.01 -2.61
CA LYS A 53 2.85 11.32 -2.86
C LYS A 53 1.76 11.29 -3.93
N LYS A 54 1.85 10.36 -4.88
CA LYS A 54 0.88 10.13 -5.96
C LYS A 54 -0.09 8.98 -5.68
N VAL A 55 -0.10 8.47 -4.44
CA VAL A 55 -1.00 7.41 -3.99
C VAL A 55 -2.11 8.04 -3.16
N LYS A 56 -3.36 7.68 -3.46
CA LYS A 56 -4.52 8.01 -2.63
C LYS A 56 -4.73 6.90 -1.62
N ILE A 57 -5.03 7.30 -0.39
CA ILE A 57 -5.24 6.38 0.71
C ILE A 57 -6.62 6.68 1.28
N PHE A 58 -7.48 5.66 1.29
CA PHE A 58 -8.81 5.75 1.87
C PHE A 58 -8.88 4.85 3.09
N LYS A 59 -9.48 5.33 4.17
CA LYS A 59 -9.85 4.50 5.31
C LYS A 59 -11.27 3.96 5.10
N VAL A 60 -11.43 2.67 5.35
CA VAL A 60 -12.73 1.99 5.45
C VAL A 60 -13.04 1.86 6.93
N HIS A 61 -14.10 2.52 7.41
CA HIS A 61 -14.40 2.63 8.84
C HIS A 61 -15.91 2.69 9.11
N ASN A 62 -16.33 2.41 10.33
CA ASN A 62 -17.74 2.51 10.77
C ASN A 62 -18.00 3.73 11.69
N GLY A 63 -17.16 4.77 11.59
CA GLY A 63 -17.20 5.95 12.45
C GLY A 63 -16.33 5.85 13.71
N GLU A 64 -16.37 4.72 14.42
CA GLU A 64 -15.57 4.50 15.64
C GLU A 64 -14.23 3.81 15.32
N ASP A 65 -14.27 2.79 14.45
CA ASP A 65 -13.12 1.94 14.16
C ASP A 65 -12.74 1.99 12.68
N VAL A 66 -11.45 2.13 12.41
CA VAL A 66 -10.88 1.84 11.08
C VAL A 66 -10.72 0.33 10.91
N LYS A 67 -11.34 -0.22 9.87
CA LYS A 67 -11.30 -1.65 9.55
C LYS A 67 -10.22 -1.99 8.53
N ALA A 68 -9.97 -1.11 7.57
CA ALA A 68 -8.93 -1.29 6.56
C ALA A 68 -8.51 0.05 5.93
N PHE A 69 -7.39 0.03 5.22
CA PHE A 69 -6.96 1.09 4.33
C PHE A 69 -6.91 0.58 2.91
N TRP A 70 -7.51 1.31 1.98
CA TRP A 70 -7.40 1.08 0.56
C TRP A 70 -6.41 2.07 -0.05
N ILE A 71 -5.36 1.53 -0.66
CA ILE A 71 -4.23 2.25 -1.21
C ILE A 71 -4.31 2.12 -2.73
N ASN A 72 -4.56 3.24 -3.40
CA ASN A 72 -4.78 3.26 -4.84
C ASN A 72 -4.01 4.41 -5.50
N GLY A 73 -3.23 4.13 -6.54
CA GLY A 73 -2.52 5.15 -7.30
C GLY A 73 -1.09 4.77 -7.65
N PHE A 74 -0.28 5.74 -8.08
CA PHE A 74 1.07 5.45 -8.55
C PHE A 74 2.10 5.60 -7.42
N MET A 75 2.72 4.48 -7.03
CA MET A 75 3.79 4.44 -6.05
C MET A 75 5.13 4.36 -6.76
N LEU A 76 6.01 5.33 -6.53
CA LEU A 76 7.38 5.26 -7.03
C LEU A 76 8.14 4.19 -6.26
N ILE A 77 8.94 3.40 -6.96
CA ILE A 77 9.71 2.29 -6.39
C ILE A 77 11.10 2.29 -7.03
N SER A 78 12.15 2.10 -6.23
CA SER A 78 13.54 1.95 -6.69
C SER A 78 14.32 1.02 -5.78
N ARG A 79 15.37 0.37 -6.32
CA ARG A 79 16.47 -0.10 -5.50
C ARG A 79 17.44 1.03 -5.18
N GLY A 80 18.13 0.93 -4.05
CA GLY A 80 19.07 1.95 -3.58
C GLY A 80 18.42 3.12 -2.84
N MET A 81 19.23 3.75 -1.99
CA MET A 81 18.83 4.75 -0.99
C MET A 81 18.15 6.02 -1.54
N VAL A 82 18.35 6.35 -2.82
CA VAL A 82 17.87 7.60 -3.40
C VAL A 82 17.07 7.32 -4.65
N ILE A 83 15.83 7.80 -4.69
CA ILE A 83 14.99 7.87 -5.88
C ILE A 83 15.54 8.97 -6.81
N ARG A 84 16.74 8.76 -7.37
CA ARG A 84 17.50 9.79 -8.13
C ARG A 84 16.80 10.25 -9.39
N ASN A 85 15.75 9.56 -9.81
CA ASN A 85 15.16 9.77 -11.12
C ASN A 85 13.62 9.79 -11.15
N HIS A 86 12.93 9.36 -10.09
CA HIS A 86 11.46 9.21 -10.10
C HIS A 86 10.93 8.53 -11.39
N LYS A 87 11.74 7.68 -12.04
CA LYS A 87 11.51 7.24 -13.42
C LYS A 87 10.62 6.02 -13.52
N THR A 88 10.47 5.25 -12.45
CA THR A 88 9.72 3.99 -12.46
C THR A 88 8.98 3.78 -11.15
N GLY A 89 7.91 3.00 -11.19
CA GLY A 89 7.07 2.69 -10.04
C GLY A 89 6.04 1.61 -10.35
N ALA A 90 5.00 1.53 -9.53
CA ALA A 90 3.89 0.64 -9.75
C ALA A 90 2.55 1.31 -9.47
N ILE A 91 1.55 0.96 -10.28
CA ILE A 91 0.15 1.23 -9.97
C ILE A 91 -0.22 0.29 -8.83
N ALA A 92 -0.45 0.87 -7.66
CA ALA A 92 -0.92 0.19 -6.48
C ALA A 92 -2.44 0.11 -6.50
N ASP A 93 -2.95 -1.10 -6.26
CA ASP A 93 -4.30 -1.35 -5.78
C ASP A 93 -4.15 -2.36 -4.64
N LEU A 94 -4.11 -1.87 -3.40
CA LEU A 94 -3.79 -2.66 -2.21
C LEU A 94 -4.80 -2.39 -1.09
N ILE A 95 -5.14 -3.41 -0.31
CA ILE A 95 -5.77 -3.30 0.99
C ILE A 95 -4.74 -3.61 2.07
N LEU A 96 -4.75 -2.79 3.10
CA LEU A 96 -3.95 -2.96 4.31
C LEU A 96 -4.89 -3.04 5.53
N ILE A 97 -4.75 -4.10 6.32
CA ILE A 97 -5.54 -4.33 7.53
C ILE A 97 -4.57 -4.43 8.70
N LYS A 98 -4.79 -3.60 9.73
CA LYS A 98 -4.04 -3.66 10.98
C LYS A 98 -4.65 -4.75 11.86
N LEU A 99 -3.86 -5.77 12.19
CA LEU A 99 -4.34 -6.94 12.95
C LEU A 99 -4.02 -6.82 14.44
N SER A 100 -2.89 -6.20 14.77
CA SER A 100 -2.48 -5.85 16.13
C SER A 100 -1.62 -4.59 16.09
N LYS A 101 -1.06 -4.20 17.24
CA LYS A 101 -0.15 -3.04 17.34
C LYS A 101 1.06 -3.14 16.39
N ASP A 102 1.53 -4.35 16.16
CA ASP A 102 2.81 -4.70 15.53
C ASP A 102 2.64 -5.66 14.33
N ARG A 103 1.41 -5.92 13.87
CA ARG A 103 1.15 -6.83 12.73
C ARG A 103 0.12 -6.30 11.77
N VAL A 104 0.37 -6.54 10.49
CA VAL A 104 -0.49 -6.14 9.39
C VAL A 104 -0.69 -7.25 8.37
N LEU A 105 -1.82 -7.20 7.69
CA LEU A 105 -2.09 -7.96 6.48
C LEU A 105 -2.18 -6.99 5.30
N LEU A 106 -1.35 -7.22 4.29
CA LEU A 106 -1.41 -6.50 3.02
C LEU A 106 -1.80 -7.47 1.91
N LYS A 107 -2.77 -7.09 1.09
CA LYS A 107 -3.24 -7.87 -0.06
C LYS A 107 -3.59 -6.96 -1.22
N GLY A 108 -3.26 -7.37 -2.43
CA GLY A 108 -3.70 -6.69 -3.64
C GLY A 108 -2.79 -6.94 -4.82
N ALA A 109 -2.54 -5.89 -5.60
CA ALA A 109 -1.62 -5.94 -6.71
C ALA A 109 -0.78 -4.67 -6.87
N LEU A 110 0.42 -4.85 -7.43
CA LEU A 110 1.28 -3.79 -7.96
C LEU A 110 1.49 -4.04 -9.46
N ASN A 111 1.10 -3.10 -10.34
CA ASN A 111 1.08 -3.32 -11.80
C ASN A 111 0.34 -4.61 -12.21
N GLY A 112 -0.76 -4.93 -11.53
CA GLY A 112 -1.52 -6.17 -11.76
C GLY A 112 -0.82 -7.46 -11.31
N LYS A 113 0.37 -7.37 -10.71
CA LYS A 113 1.06 -8.51 -10.10
C LYS A 113 0.55 -8.71 -8.67
N PRO A 114 0.05 -9.91 -8.33
CA PRO A 114 -0.53 -10.15 -7.02
C PRO A 114 0.54 -10.06 -5.93
N ILE A 115 0.19 -9.36 -4.86
CA ILE A 115 0.97 -9.23 -3.63
C ILE A 115 0.07 -9.66 -2.47
N MET A 116 0.57 -10.57 -1.64
CA MET A 116 -0.05 -10.93 -0.37
C MET A 116 1.06 -11.12 0.64
N ALA A 117 0.92 -10.46 1.78
CA ALA A 117 1.96 -10.43 2.78
C ALA A 117 1.36 -10.25 4.18
N TYR A 118 1.93 -10.99 5.11
CA TYR A 118 1.66 -10.92 6.55
C TYR A 118 2.99 -10.80 7.25
N PHE A 119 3.21 -9.73 8.00
CA PHE A 119 4.51 -9.45 8.62
C PHE A 119 4.37 -8.55 9.85
N GLN A 120 5.43 -8.58 10.66
CA GLN A 120 5.60 -7.66 11.78
C GLN A 120 6.09 -6.31 11.27
N VAL A 121 5.68 -5.24 11.93
CA VAL A 121 6.00 -3.86 11.56
C VAL A 121 6.34 -3.05 12.81
N GLU A 122 7.18 -2.03 12.66
CA GLU A 122 7.44 -1.09 13.73
C GLU A 122 6.16 -0.29 14.00
N PRO A 123 5.60 -0.29 15.23
CA PRO A 123 4.30 0.33 15.50
C PRO A 123 4.20 1.81 15.11
N SER A 124 5.30 2.57 15.14
CA SER A 124 5.34 3.98 14.75
C SER A 124 5.38 4.20 13.24
N GLU A 125 5.91 3.27 12.45
CA GLU A 125 6.08 3.40 10.99
C GLU A 125 5.28 2.35 10.20
N TRP A 126 4.33 1.71 10.88
CA TRP A 126 3.66 0.49 10.46
C TRP A 126 3.09 0.52 9.03
N PHE A 127 2.58 1.68 8.60
CA PHE A 127 1.98 1.85 7.29
C PHE A 127 3.04 1.89 6.18
N ILE A 128 4.12 2.65 6.40
CA ILE A 128 5.21 2.78 5.44
C ILE A 128 5.97 1.47 5.33
N ASP A 129 6.28 0.83 6.45
CA ASP A 129 6.90 -0.50 6.47
C ASP A 129 6.11 -1.47 5.60
N ALA A 130 4.78 -1.44 5.69
CA ALA A 130 3.94 -2.30 4.90
C ALA A 130 4.07 -2.08 3.40
N LEU A 131 4.13 -0.82 2.96
CA LEU A 131 4.30 -0.48 1.56
C LEU A 131 5.70 -0.81 1.04
N ILE A 132 6.74 -0.61 1.85
CA ILE A 132 8.12 -1.00 1.51
C ILE A 132 8.19 -2.52 1.34
N HIS A 133 7.59 -3.29 2.25
CA HIS A 133 7.52 -4.75 2.11
C HIS A 133 6.80 -5.19 0.83
N ALA A 134 5.68 -4.55 0.48
CA ALA A 134 4.98 -4.83 -0.78
C ALA A 134 5.86 -4.56 -2.00
N ALA A 135 6.58 -3.43 -2.01
CA ALA A 135 7.53 -3.09 -3.07
C ALA A 135 8.71 -4.07 -3.11
N GLY A 136 9.23 -4.49 -1.96
CA GLY A 136 10.27 -5.51 -1.85
C GLY A 136 9.85 -6.86 -2.43
N ILE A 137 8.62 -7.31 -2.16
CA ILE A 137 8.06 -8.52 -2.77
C ILE A 137 7.98 -8.38 -4.28
N LEU A 138 7.47 -7.25 -4.79
CA LEU A 138 7.40 -7.01 -6.23
C LEU A 138 8.79 -7.14 -6.89
N LEU A 139 9.78 -6.46 -6.32
CA LEU A 139 11.15 -6.44 -6.84
C LEU A 139 11.83 -7.79 -6.73
N LYS A 140 11.56 -8.55 -5.67
CA LYS A 140 12.14 -9.88 -5.44
C LYS A 140 11.54 -10.92 -6.39
N ASP A 141 10.22 -10.93 -6.54
CA ASP A 141 9.51 -12.02 -7.21
C ASP A 141 9.35 -11.77 -8.73
N TYR A 142 9.27 -10.50 -9.14
CA TYR A 142 9.00 -10.12 -10.54
C TYR A 142 10.13 -9.31 -11.21
N GLY A 143 11.02 -8.71 -10.40
CA GLY A 143 12.19 -7.95 -10.86
C GLY A 143 11.88 -6.52 -11.29
N GLU A 144 12.90 -5.66 -11.40
CA GLU A 144 12.73 -4.23 -11.74
C GLU A 144 12.06 -3.98 -13.10
N ARG A 145 12.18 -4.93 -14.04
CA ARG A 145 11.50 -4.87 -15.35
C ARG A 145 9.98 -4.85 -15.25
N SER A 146 9.40 -5.22 -14.11
CA SER A 146 7.96 -5.14 -13.88
C SER A 146 7.50 -3.76 -13.42
N LEU A 147 8.42 -2.82 -13.18
CA LEU A 147 8.08 -1.44 -12.88
C LEU A 147 7.64 -0.70 -14.13
N THR A 148 6.65 0.16 -13.97
CA THR A 148 6.10 1.01 -15.02
C THR A 148 6.88 2.32 -15.04
N PRO A 149 7.38 2.78 -16.20
CA PRO A 149 8.01 4.08 -16.30
C PRO A 149 7.00 5.20 -16.01
N VAL A 150 7.44 6.26 -15.34
CA VAL A 150 6.65 7.47 -15.18
C VAL A 150 6.45 8.10 -16.54
N ARG A 151 5.19 8.28 -16.93
CA ARG A 151 4.84 9.11 -18.09
C ARG A 151 4.72 10.53 -17.56
N ASP A 152 5.69 11.37 -17.91
CA ASP A 152 5.53 12.82 -17.79
C ASP A 152 4.45 13.19 -18.81
N GLY A 153 3.27 13.54 -18.30
CA GLY A 153 2.17 14.12 -19.07
C GLY A 153 2.27 15.63 -19.08
#